data_AF-A0AAE4BUI2-F1
#
_entry.id   AF-A0AAE4BUI2-F1
#
_cell.length_a   1.000
_cell.length_b   1.000
_cell.length_c   1.000
_cell.angle_alpha   90.00
_cell.angle_beta   90.00
_cell.angle_gamma   90.00
#
_symmetry.space_group_name_H-M   'P 1'
#
loop_
_entity.id
_entity.type
_entity.pdbx_description
1 polymer ?
#
loop_
_entity_poly.entity_id
_entity_poly.type
_entity_poly.pdbx_seq_one_letter_code
_entity_poly.pdbx_strand_id
1 'polypeptide(L)'
;MKTRWWWLPLNMLAWTLAMPLLSVGLRFLDQHRILAMSGSVVAAGALALVLWAVLIYARCVPAAPGLSRRIGYFVAFVAAMLALGAGALWLTFWAIVAVYGL
;
A
#
# COMPACT_ATOMS: atom_id res chain seq x y z
N MET A 1 -22.39 16.34 -7.51
CA MET A 1 -21.76 15.20 -6.80
C MET A 1 -20.83 15.75 -5.73
N LYS A 2 -21.31 15.81 -4.48
CA LYS A 2 -20.59 16.42 -3.34
C LYS A 2 -19.43 15.52 -2.89
N THR A 3 -18.21 16.03 -3.08
CA THR A 3 -17.07 15.93 -2.15
C THR A 3 -16.75 14.57 -1.52
N ARG A 4 -16.05 13.71 -2.28
CA ARG A 4 -15.28 12.55 -1.75
C ARG A 4 -13.82 12.89 -1.46
N TRP A 5 -13.51 14.12 -1.07
CA TRP A 5 -12.13 14.56 -0.84
C TRP A 5 -11.43 13.76 0.29
N TRP A 6 -12.20 13.26 1.25
CA TRP A 6 -11.72 12.45 2.37
C TRP A 6 -11.43 10.99 2.03
N TRP A 7 -11.95 10.45 0.93
CA TRP A 7 -11.78 9.03 0.57
C TRP A 7 -10.36 8.70 0.10
N LEU A 8 -9.67 9.69 -0.46
CA LEU A 8 -8.31 9.55 -0.99
C LEU A 8 -7.29 9.40 0.15
N PRO A 9 -7.23 10.30 1.15
CA PRO A 9 -6.35 10.12 2.30
C PRO A 9 -6.73 8.90 3.14
N LEU A 10 -8.01 8.56 3.28
CA LEU A 10 -8.44 7.34 3.96
C LEU A 10 -7.97 6.06 3.24
N ASN A 11 -8.09 5.99 1.91
CA ASN A 11 -7.56 4.84 1.17
C ASN A 11 -6.04 4.79 1.23
N MET A 12 -5.36 5.94 1.17
CA MET A 12 -3.91 6.00 1.34
C MET A 12 -3.48 5.51 2.72
N LEU A 13 -4.17 5.91 3.80
CA LEU A 13 -3.92 5.42 5.15
C LEU A 13 -4.20 3.92 5.27
N ALA A 14 -5.34 3.45 4.76
CA ALA A 14 -5.70 2.04 4.76
C ALA A 14 -4.67 1.20 4.00
N TRP A 15 -4.21 1.67 2.84
CA TRP A 15 -3.17 1.02 2.06
C TRP A 15 -1.82 1.01 2.80
N THR A 16 -1.46 2.12 3.45
CA THR A 16 -0.25 2.26 4.25
C THR A 16 -0.27 1.32 5.46
N LEU A 17 -1.41 1.16 6.12
CA LEU A 17 -1.59 0.26 7.26
C LEU A 17 -1.70 -1.21 6.84
N ALA A 18 -2.22 -1.50 5.64
CA ALA A 18 -2.29 -2.85 5.12
C ALA A 18 -0.90 -3.46 4.91
N MET A 19 0.10 -2.67 4.51
CA MET A 19 1.48 -3.13 4.36
C MET A 19 2.09 -3.77 5.62
N PRO A 20 2.14 -3.08 6.79
CA PRO A 20 2.62 -3.69 8.02
C PRO A 20 1.68 -4.79 8.51
N LEU A 21 0.36 -4.66 8.36
CA LEU A 21 -0.59 -5.69 8.78
C LEU A 21 -0.38 -7.00 8.02
N LEU A 22 -0.22 -6.93 6.70
CA LEU A 22 0.08 -8.08 5.85
C LEU A 22 1.44 -8.66 6.19
N SER A 23 2.45 -7.82 6.40
CA SER A 23 3.81 -8.29 6.71
C SER A 23 3.88 -9.01 8.07
N VAL A 24 3.27 -8.43 9.11
CA VAL A 24 3.18 -9.04 10.44
C VAL A 24 2.27 -10.27 10.40
N GLY A 25 1.12 -10.18 9.75
CA GLY A 25 0.16 -11.28 9.63
C GLY A 25 0.73 -12.48 8.87
N LEU A 26 1.44 -12.26 7.75
CA LEU A 26 2.12 -13.32 7.01
C LEU A 26 3.22 -13.97 7.84
N ARG A 27 4.01 -13.18 8.58
CA ARG A 27 5.05 -13.70 9.46
C ARG A 27 4.48 -14.51 10.62
N PHE A 28 3.36 -14.06 11.18
CA PHE A 28 2.63 -14.78 12.23
C PHE A 28 2.06 -16.10 11.68
N LEU A 29 1.44 -16.08 10.50
CA LEU A 29 0.92 -17.28 9.82
C LEU A 29 2.03 -18.30 9.48
N ASP A 30 3.21 -17.81 9.10
CA ASP A 30 4.40 -18.63 8.85
C ASP A 30 4.93 -19.27 10.15
N GLN A 31 5.03 -18.50 11.24
CA GLN A 31 5.41 -19.04 12.55
C GLN A 31 4.46 -20.14 13.04
N HIS A 32 3.15 -20.00 12.76
CA HIS A 32 2.15 -20.99 13.11
C HIS A 32 2.07 -22.17 12.13
N ARG A 33 2.94 -22.25 11.10
CA ARG A 33 2.93 -23.24 10.00
C ARG A 33 1.59 -23.35 9.26
N ILE A 34 0.73 -22.35 9.37
CA ILE A 34 -0.57 -22.31 8.69
C ILE A 34 -0.37 -21.96 7.21
N LEU A 35 0.62 -21.11 6.92
CA LEU A 35 0.91 -20.65 5.57
C LEU A 35 2.43 -20.58 5.40
N ALA A 36 3.00 -21.47 4.58
CA ALA A 36 4.43 -21.41 4.29
C ALA A 36 4.73 -20.12 3.52
N MET A 37 5.66 -19.32 4.04
CA MET A 37 6.12 -18.09 3.40
C MET A 37 6.91 -18.40 2.12
N SER A 38 6.19 -18.74 1.06
CA SER A 38 6.75 -18.93 -0.27
C SER A 38 6.86 -17.58 -0.99
N GLY A 39 7.85 -17.44 -1.87
CA GLY A 39 8.01 -16.24 -2.69
C GLY A 39 6.74 -15.87 -3.46
N SER A 40 5.92 -16.86 -3.82
CA SER A 40 4.62 -16.68 -4.48
C SER A 40 3.59 -15.95 -3.61
N VAL A 41 3.55 -16.20 -2.30
CA VAL A 41 2.62 -15.54 -1.36
C VAL A 41 3.01 -14.07 -1.18
N VAL A 42 4.31 -13.79 -1.06
CA VAL A 42 4.84 -12.44 -0.98
C VAL A 42 4.58 -11.68 -2.28
N ALA A 43 4.81 -12.33 -3.43
CA ALA A 43 4.51 -11.76 -4.75
C ALA A 43 3.01 -11.47 -4.93
N ALA A 44 2.13 -12.36 -4.48
CA ALA A 44 0.69 -12.16 -4.53
C ALA A 44 0.24 -10.95 -3.67
N GLY A 45 0.79 -10.82 -2.45
CA GLY A 45 0.53 -9.67 -1.58
C GLY A 45 1.02 -8.34 -2.20
N ALA A 46 2.21 -8.35 -2.80
CA ALA A 46 2.76 -7.19 -3.51
C ALA A 46 1.88 -6.80 -4.71
N LEU A 47 1.47 -7.79 -5.52
CA LEU A 47 0.57 -7.55 -6.65
C LEU A 47 -0.77 -6.98 -6.20
N ALA A 48 -1.36 -7.50 -5.12
CA ALA A 48 -2.60 -6.99 -4.57
C ALA A 48 -2.48 -5.52 -4.13
N LEU A 49 -1.36 -5.15 -3.49
CA LEU A 49 -1.07 -3.76 -3.12
C LEU A 49 -0.92 -2.84 -4.34
N VAL A 50 -0.24 -3.31 -5.40
CA VAL A 50 -0.09 -2.55 -6.65
C VAL A 50 -1.45 -2.39 -7.34
N LEU A 51 -2.23 -3.45 -7.47
CA LEU A 51 -3.59 -3.41 -8.02
C LEU A 51 -4.48 -2.44 -7.24
N TRP A 52 -4.39 -2.44 -5.90
CA TRP A 52 -5.16 -1.51 -5.07
C TRP A 52 -4.70 -0.06 -5.28
N ALA A 53 -3.40 0.20 -5.42
CA ALA A 53 -2.88 1.52 -5.76
C ALA A 53 -3.40 2.02 -7.12
N VAL A 54 -3.41 1.15 -8.13
CA VAL A 54 -3.96 1.44 -9.46
C VAL A 54 -5.45 1.74 -9.38
N LEU A 55 -6.21 1.00 -8.58
CA LEU A 55 -7.64 1.26 -8.35
C LEU A 55 -7.89 2.60 -7.66
N ILE A 56 -7.05 2.99 -6.70
CA ILE A 56 -7.13 4.32 -6.05
C ILE A 56 -6.91 5.40 -7.11
N TYR A 57 -5.87 5.29 -7.93
CA TYR A 57 -5.61 6.24 -9.00
C TYR A 57 -6.77 6.32 -10.00
N ALA A 58 -7.28 5.17 -10.46
CA ALA A 58 -8.35 5.09 -11.45
C ALA A 58 -9.70 5.63 -10.94
N ARG A 59 -10.02 5.44 -9.65
CA ARG A 59 -11.27 5.97 -9.06
C ARG A 59 -11.19 7.43 -8.64
N CYS A 60 -10.01 7.91 -8.24
CA CYS A 60 -9.87 9.24 -7.66
C CYS A 60 -9.33 10.29 -8.63
N VAL A 61 -8.62 9.91 -9.70
CA VAL A 61 -8.18 10.85 -10.74
C VAL A 61 -9.22 10.88 -11.86
N PRO A 62 -10.06 11.93 -11.95
CA PRO A 62 -10.94 12.09 -13.10
C PRO A 62 -10.09 12.25 -14.36
N ALA A 63 -10.57 11.72 -15.50
CA ALA A 63 -9.89 11.83 -16.78
C ALA A 63 -9.70 13.31 -17.15
N ALA A 64 -8.51 13.85 -16.84
CA ALA A 64 -8.16 15.21 -17.21
C ALA A 64 -7.94 15.26 -18.73
N PRO A 65 -8.55 16.22 -19.47
CA PRO A 65 -8.43 16.28 -20.93
C PRO A 65 -7.01 16.62 -21.42
N GLY A 66 -6.12 17.09 -20.54
CA GLY A 66 -4.72 17.38 -20.85
C GLY A 66 -3.78 16.24 -20.46
N LEU A 67 -3.11 15.64 -21.45
CA LEU A 67 -2.15 14.53 -21.27
C LEU A 67 -0.98 14.94 -20.36
N SER A 68 -0.51 16.19 -20.43
CA SER A 68 0.54 16.74 -19.56
C SER A 68 0.12 16.86 -18.09
N ARG A 69 -1.08 17.36 -17.81
CA ARG A 69 -1.63 17.42 -16.44
C ARG A 69 -1.84 16.02 -15.87
N ARG A 70 -2.28 15.06 -16.70
CA ARG A 70 -2.45 13.67 -16.30
C ARG A 70 -1.13 13.03 -15.87
N ILE A 71 -0.05 13.27 -16.62
CA ILE A 71 1.30 12.80 -16.24
C ILE A 71 1.75 13.44 -14.93
N GLY A 72 1.54 14.76 -14.76
CA GLY A 72 1.88 15.44 -13.50
C GLY A 72 1.16 14.84 -12.28
N TYR A 73 -0.14 14.58 -12.38
CA TYR A 73 -0.90 13.92 -11.31
C TYR A 73 -0.45 12.47 -11.08
N PHE A 74 -0.09 11.74 -12.13
CA PHE A 74 0.45 10.39 -12.01
C PHE A 74 1.77 10.38 -11.24
N VAL A 75 2.72 11.24 -11.62
CA VAL A 75 4.03 11.31 -10.97
C VAL A 75 3.88 11.73 -9.50
N ALA A 76 3.05 12.74 -9.21
CA ALA A 76 2.79 13.16 -7.84
C ALA A 76 2.14 12.04 -7.00
N PHE A 77 1.19 11.29 -7.58
CA PHE A 77 0.55 10.16 -6.91
C PHE A 77 1.55 9.02 -6.64
N VAL A 78 2.36 8.65 -7.63
CA VAL A 78 3.38 7.61 -7.50
C VAL A 78 4.41 8.01 -6.46
N ALA A 79 4.88 9.26 -6.47
CA ALA A 79 5.83 9.77 -5.48
C ALA A 79 5.25 9.70 -4.05
N ALA A 80 3.99 10.09 -3.88
CA ALA A 80 3.31 9.99 -2.59
C ALA A 80 3.15 8.52 -2.13
N MET A 81 2.76 7.62 -3.04
CA MET A 81 2.66 6.18 -2.75
C MET A 81 4.01 5.56 -2.39
N LEU A 82 5.10 5.95 -3.06
CA LEU A 82 6.45 5.50 -2.72
C LEU A 82 6.88 6.01 -1.35
N ALA A 83 6.61 7.28 -1.02
CA ALA A 83 6.90 7.84 0.29
C ALA A 83 6.11 7.15 1.40
N LEU A 84 4.81 6.89 1.18
CA LEU A 84 3.96 6.15 2.11
C LEU A 84 4.41 4.70 2.25
N GLY A 85 4.78 4.04 1.14
CA GLY A 85 5.30 2.68 1.14
C GLY A 85 6.62 2.56 1.91
N ALA A 86 7.54 3.52 1.72
CA ALA A 86 8.78 3.59 2.48
C ALA A 86 8.50 3.80 3.99
N GLY A 87 7.55 4.69 4.33
CA GLY A 87 7.10 4.89 5.71
C GLY A 87 6.45 3.64 6.31
N ALA A 88 5.67 2.89 5.52
CA ALA A 88 5.07 1.64 5.94
C ALA A 88 6.11 0.54 6.17
N LEU A 89 7.13 0.43 5.31
CA LEU A 89 8.26 -0.48 5.51
C LEU A 89 9.04 -0.14 6.77
N TRP A 90 9.29 1.16 7.00
CA TRP A 90 9.91 1.65 8.22
C TRP A 90 9.08 1.26 9.47
N LEU A 91 7.77 1.53 9.45
CA LEU A 91 6.84 1.09 10.51
C LEU A 91 6.85 -0.42 10.71
N THR A 92 6.87 -1.19 9.63
CA THR A 92 6.91 -2.66 9.66
C THR A 92 8.18 -3.15 10.33
N PHE A 93 9.32 -2.55 10.00
CA PHE A 93 10.60 -2.84 10.63
C PHE A 93 10.55 -2.60 12.15
N TRP A 94 10.08 -1.43 12.58
CA TRP A 94 9.92 -1.12 14.01
C TRP A 94 8.92 -2.01 14.72
N ALA A 95 7.80 -2.35 14.08
CA ALA A 95 6.81 -3.27 14.64
C ALA A 95 7.40 -4.66 14.85
N ILE A 96 8.18 -5.14 13.87
CA ILE A 96 8.93 -6.39 13.97
C ILE A 96 9.94 -6.33 15.12
N VAL A 97 10.73 -5.26 15.23
CA VAL A 97 11.70 -5.09 16.33
C VAL A 97 10.99 -5.09 17.68
N ALA A 98 9.88 -4.35 17.82
CA ALA A 98 9.13 -4.28 19.07
C ALA A 98 8.47 -5.61 19.47
N VAL A 99 7.96 -6.38 18.51
CA VAL A 99 7.27 -7.65 18.77
C VAL A 99 8.24 -8.81 18.99
N TYR A 100 9.32 -8.86 18.22
CA TYR A 100 10.25 -10.00 18.20
C TYR A 100 11.57 -9.74 18.92
N GLY A 101 11.82 -8.51 19.40
CA GLY A 101 12.98 -8.16 20.23
C GLY A 101 14.33 -8.29 19.51
N LEU A 102 14.36 -8.01 18.20
CA LEU A 102 15.58 -8.02 17.38
C LEU A 102 16.54 -6.87 17.73
#